data_AF-A0A965MX28-F1
#
_entry.id   AF-A0A965MX28-F1
#
_cell.length_a   1.000
_cell.length_b   1.000
_cell.length_c   1.000
_cell.angle_alpha   90.00
_cell.angle_beta   90.00
_cell.angle_gamma   90.00
#
_symmetry.space_group_name_H-M   'P 1'
#
loop_
_entity.id
_entity.type
_entity.pdbx_description
1 polymer ?
#
loop_
_entity_poly.entity_id
_entity_poly.type
_entity_poly.pdbx_seq_one_letter_code
_entity_poly.pdbx_strand_id
1 'polypeptide(L)'
;MSDNTKRGFIFAAILLAILFTLGLRIDHPKSGLRNALGSASSSVAVYWHHSQISAGEKVVVDSGKPGLDPVLAIVNNVNTDYVDIQTDDGFQRLPIKNVKGSLVMVFPFIGTLLGAIGI
;
A
#
# COMPACT_ATOMS: atom_id res chain seq x y z
N MET A 1 -30.15 -4.14 13.41
CA MET A 1 -28.91 -4.95 13.35
C MET A 1 -28.99 -6.01 14.44
N SER A 2 -28.86 -7.30 14.10
CA SER A 2 -28.98 -8.40 15.09
C SER A 2 -27.76 -8.44 16.01
N ASP A 3 -27.88 -9.08 17.18
CA ASP A 3 -26.80 -9.14 18.16
C ASP A 3 -25.57 -9.91 17.64
N ASN A 4 -25.77 -10.90 16.76
CA ASN A 4 -24.67 -11.60 16.08
C ASN A 4 -23.92 -10.66 15.13
N THR A 5 -24.64 -9.81 14.39
CA THR A 5 -24.02 -8.80 13.52
C THR A 5 -23.21 -7.79 14.33
N LYS A 6 -23.73 -7.31 15.48
CA LYS A 6 -22.98 -6.40 16.38
C LYS A 6 -21.69 -7.03 16.89
N ARG A 7 -21.75 -8.29 17.37
CA ARG A 7 -20.57 -9.03 17.84
C ARG A 7 -19.54 -9.23 16.72
N GLY A 8 -20.01 -9.54 15.51
CA GLY A 8 -19.15 -9.65 14.33
C GLY A 8 -18.40 -8.36 14.00
N PHE A 9 -19.09 -7.22 14.02
CA PHE A 9 -18.46 -5.91 13.82
C PHE A 9 -17.43 -5.58 14.91
N ILE A 10 -17.76 -5.84 16.17
CA ILE A 10 -16.84 -5.61 17.30
C ILE A 10 -15.57 -6.47 17.12
N PHE A 11 -15.74 -7.75 16.79
CA PHE A 11 -14.61 -8.65 16.54
C PHE A 11 -13.73 -8.15 15.39
N ALA A 12 -14.33 -7.77 14.25
CA ALA A 12 -13.59 -7.24 13.12
C ALA A 12 -12.83 -5.94 13.46
N ALA A 13 -13.46 -5.04 14.22
CA ALA A 13 -12.82 -3.81 14.68
C ALA A 13 -11.62 -4.08 15.61
N ILE A 14 -11.76 -5.01 16.55
CA ILE A 14 -10.67 -5.42 17.45
C ILE A 14 -9.53 -6.05 16.64
N LEU A 15 -9.85 -6.95 15.72
CA LEU A 15 -8.86 -7.59 14.86
C LEU A 15 -8.09 -6.55 14.03
N LEU A 16 -8.80 -5.59 13.42
CA LEU A 16 -8.16 -4.51 12.66
C LEU A 16 -7.29 -3.63 13.55
N ALA A 17 -7.71 -3.34 14.78
CA ALA A 17 -6.88 -2.59 15.74
C ALA A 17 -5.58 -3.35 16.07
N ILE A 18 -5.67 -4.67 16.32
CA ILE A 18 -4.49 -5.51 16.56
C ILE A 18 -3.57 -5.50 15.33
N LEU A 19 -4.10 -5.76 14.14
CA LEU A 19 -3.31 -5.75 12.90
C LEU A 19 -2.65 -4.39 12.65
N PHE A 20 -3.36 -3.29 12.95
CA PHE A 20 -2.78 -1.95 12.86
C PHE A 20 -1.64 -1.75 13.85
N THR A 21 -1.76 -2.22 15.10
CA THR A 21 -0.63 -2.17 16.05
C THR A 21 0.57 -3.00 15.61
N LEU A 22 0.34 -4.10 14.90
CA LEU A 22 1.39 -4.94 14.34
C LEU A 22 2.06 -4.35 13.08
N GLY A 23 1.57 -3.21 12.58
CA GLY A 23 2.16 -2.50 11.43
C GLY A 23 1.37 -2.60 10.13
N LEU A 24 0.16 -3.17 10.11
CA LEU A 24 -0.68 -3.17 8.92
C LEU A 24 -1.13 -1.74 8.63
N ARG A 25 -0.97 -1.30 7.39
CA ARG A 25 -1.35 0.03 6.92
C ARG A 25 -2.12 -0.07 5.62
N ILE A 26 -2.94 0.95 5.38
CA ILE A 26 -3.76 1.09 4.20
C ILE A 26 -3.51 2.49 3.64
N ASP A 27 -3.25 2.60 2.34
CA ASP A 27 -3.04 3.89 1.68
C ASP A 27 -3.59 3.83 0.24
N HIS A 28 -3.74 4.99 -0.40
CA HIS A 28 -4.25 5.10 -1.76
C HIS A 28 -3.13 5.63 -2.67
N PRO A 29 -2.39 4.73 -3.34
CA PRO A 29 -1.32 5.13 -4.25
C PRO A 29 -1.83 6.12 -5.30
N LYS A 30 -1.04 7.16 -5.59
CA LYS A 30 -1.38 8.16 -6.60
C LYS A 30 -0.70 7.90 -7.94
N SER A 31 0.38 7.13 -7.93
CA SER A 31 1.07 6.65 -9.13
C SER A 31 1.86 5.36 -8.87
N GLY A 32 2.65 4.91 -9.85
CA GLY A 32 3.54 3.78 -9.72
C GLY A 32 3.11 2.58 -10.57
N LEU A 33 3.59 1.40 -10.20
CA LEU A 33 3.39 0.20 -10.99
C LEU A 33 1.91 -0.08 -11.28
N ARG A 34 1.59 -0.16 -12.58
CA ARG A 34 0.33 -0.74 -13.04
C ARG A 34 0.30 -2.19 -12.59
N ASN A 35 -0.66 -2.52 -11.75
CA ASN A 35 -0.83 -3.89 -11.29
C ASN A 35 -1.61 -4.69 -12.33
N ALA A 36 -1.56 -6.02 -12.24
CA ALA A 36 -2.33 -6.92 -13.09
C ALA A 36 -3.85 -6.64 -13.05
N LEU A 37 -4.30 -5.90 -12.03
CA LEU A 37 -5.69 -5.57 -11.79
C LEU A 37 -6.06 -4.10 -12.09
N GLY A 38 -5.16 -3.26 -12.62
CA GLY A 38 -5.49 -1.87 -12.99
C GLY A 38 -4.46 -0.82 -12.56
N SER A 39 -4.88 0.45 -12.63
CA SER A 39 -4.04 1.60 -12.26
C SER A 39 -3.80 1.65 -10.75
N ALA A 40 -2.57 1.98 -10.33
CA ALA A 40 -2.26 2.26 -8.93
C ALA A 40 -3.14 3.41 -8.37
N SER A 41 -3.43 4.42 -9.21
CA SER A 41 -4.20 5.61 -8.86
C SER A 41 -5.70 5.40 -8.59
N SER A 42 -6.24 4.21 -8.87
CA SER A 42 -7.64 3.87 -8.58
C SER A 42 -7.76 2.73 -7.56
N SER A 43 -6.69 2.48 -6.82
CA SER A 43 -6.55 1.30 -5.97
C SER A 43 -6.26 1.63 -4.51
N VAL A 44 -6.54 0.68 -3.63
CA VAL A 44 -6.14 0.74 -2.22
C VAL A 44 -5.03 -0.28 -2.01
N ALA A 45 -3.90 0.18 -1.49
CA ALA A 45 -2.77 -0.65 -1.12
C ALA A 45 -2.83 -0.99 0.36
N VAL A 46 -2.65 -2.27 0.67
CA VAL A 46 -2.46 -2.78 2.03
C VAL A 46 -1.03 -3.27 2.14
N TYR A 47 -0.31 -2.80 3.15
CA TYR A 47 1.11 -3.09 3.34
C TYR A 47 1.47 -3.29 4.80
N TRP A 48 2.55 -4.02 5.06
CA TRP A 48 3.16 -4.11 6.38
C TRP A 48 4.28 -3.08 6.51
N HIS A 49 4.18 -2.23 7.51
CA HIS A 49 5.27 -1.33 7.90
C HIS A 49 6.31 -2.12 8.70
N HIS A 50 7.48 -2.35 8.11
CA HIS A 50 8.62 -2.99 8.78
C HIS A 50 9.95 -2.45 8.24
N SER A 51 11.03 -2.68 9.00
CA SER A 51 12.36 -2.13 8.73
C SER A 51 13.19 -2.94 7.73
N GLN A 52 12.83 -4.19 7.47
CA GLN A 52 13.58 -5.07 6.58
C GLN A 52 12.92 -5.13 5.22
N ILE A 53 13.59 -4.65 4.18
CA ILE A 53 13.12 -4.67 2.80
C ILE A 53 14.11 -5.47 1.97
N SER A 54 13.62 -6.26 1.01
CA SER A 54 14.45 -7.08 0.13
C SER A 54 14.31 -6.70 -1.34
N ALA A 55 15.33 -6.98 -2.14
CA ALA A 55 15.22 -6.86 -3.60
C ALA A 55 14.15 -7.83 -4.14
N GLY A 56 13.41 -7.38 -5.15
CA GLY A 56 12.25 -8.07 -5.73
C GLY A 56 10.93 -7.80 -5.01
N GLU A 57 10.97 -7.18 -3.82
CA GLU A 57 9.78 -6.89 -3.04
C GLU A 57 8.98 -5.73 -3.65
N LYS A 58 7.64 -5.86 -3.61
CA LYS A 58 6.76 -4.74 -3.96
C LYS A 58 6.54 -3.89 -2.72
N VAL A 59 6.71 -2.59 -2.84
CA VAL A 59 6.69 -1.66 -1.72
C VAL A 59 5.81 -0.45 -2.01
N VAL A 60 5.35 0.17 -0.93
CA VAL A 60 4.76 1.50 -0.94
C VAL A 60 5.83 2.49 -0.51
N VAL A 61 6.06 3.54 -1.29
CA VAL A 61 7.11 4.54 -1.02
C VAL A 61 6.58 5.96 -1.14
N ASP A 62 7.22 6.89 -0.45
CA ASP A 62 7.07 8.32 -0.69
C ASP A 62 8.27 8.80 -1.55
N SER A 63 8.02 9.04 -2.83
CA SER A 63 9.02 9.47 -3.82
C SER A 63 9.49 10.92 -3.64
N GLY A 64 8.75 11.72 -2.87
CA GLY A 64 9.00 13.15 -2.68
C GLY A 64 8.52 14.00 -3.86
N LYS A 65 7.86 13.40 -4.86
CA LYS A 65 7.24 14.13 -5.98
C LYS A 65 5.86 14.65 -5.55
N PRO A 66 5.63 15.98 -5.55
CA PRO A 66 4.35 16.54 -5.13
C PRO A 66 3.17 15.98 -5.92
N GLY A 67 2.14 15.52 -5.22
CA GLY A 67 0.90 15.01 -5.81
C GLY A 67 0.96 13.57 -6.35
N LEU A 68 2.11 12.90 -6.26
CA LEU A 68 2.30 11.52 -6.72
C LEU A 68 2.48 10.50 -5.59
N ASP A 69 2.71 10.98 -4.36
CA ASP A 69 2.88 10.10 -3.21
C ASP A 69 1.53 9.69 -2.57
N PRO A 70 1.44 8.45 -2.06
CA PRO A 70 2.45 7.40 -2.13
C PRO A 70 2.45 6.69 -3.50
N VAL A 71 3.58 6.05 -3.82
CA VAL A 71 3.84 5.35 -5.09
C VAL A 71 4.00 3.86 -4.85
N LEU A 72 3.47 3.03 -5.77
CA LEU A 72 3.78 1.60 -5.83
C LEU A 72 5.06 1.34 -6.62
N ALA A 73 6.00 0.62 -6.04
CA ALA A 73 7.27 0.32 -6.68
C ALA A 73 7.72 -1.14 -6.43
N ILE A 74 8.65 -1.62 -7.24
CA ILE A 74 9.43 -2.83 -6.97
C ILE A 74 10.81 -2.40 -6.54
N VAL A 75 11.36 -3.06 -5.53
CA VAL A 75 12.73 -2.87 -5.09
C VAL A 75 13.66 -3.62 -6.01
N ASN A 76 14.62 -2.93 -6.60
CA ASN A 76 15.63 -3.54 -7.46
C ASN A 76 16.92 -3.81 -6.69
N ASN A 77 17.26 -2.96 -5.73
CA ASN A 77 18.45 -3.10 -4.90
C ASN A 77 18.24 -2.44 -3.54
N VAL A 78 18.87 -2.99 -2.50
CA VAL A 78 18.81 -2.50 -1.12
C VAL A 78 20.23 -2.24 -0.65
N ASN A 79 20.46 -1.02 -0.16
CA ASN A 79 21.68 -0.62 0.52
C ASN A 79 21.36 -0.19 1.96
N THR A 80 22.37 0.18 2.75
CA THR A 80 22.20 0.62 4.13
C THR A 80 21.38 1.91 4.23
N ASP A 81 21.59 2.86 3.31
CA ASP A 81 20.98 4.19 3.40
C ASP A 81 19.88 4.45 2.36
N TYR A 82 19.87 3.67 1.27
CA TYR A 82 18.99 3.89 0.13
C TYR A 82 18.49 2.59 -0.46
N VAL A 83 17.39 2.72 -1.22
CA VAL A 83 16.84 1.67 -2.06
C VAL A 83 16.78 2.17 -3.49
N ASP A 84 17.13 1.29 -4.43
CA ASP A 84 16.84 1.51 -5.84
C ASP A 84 15.52 0.84 -6.15
N ILE A 85 14.58 1.59 -6.71
CA ILE A 85 13.24 1.14 -7.01
C ILE A 85 12.92 1.32 -8.48
N GLN A 86 11.98 0.54 -8.98
CA GLN A 86 11.37 0.66 -10.28
C GLN A 86 9.90 1.01 -10.15
N THR A 87 9.52 2.12 -10.79
CA THR A 87 8.13 2.56 -10.96
C THR A 87 7.76 2.48 -12.45
N ASP A 88 6.54 2.90 -12.78
CA ASP A 88 6.12 3.17 -14.16
C ASP A 88 6.95 4.28 -14.82
N ASP A 89 7.32 5.31 -14.07
CA ASP A 89 8.21 6.39 -14.51
C ASP A 89 9.69 5.97 -14.71
N GLY A 90 10.06 4.72 -14.40
CA GLY A 90 11.43 4.21 -14.52
C GLY A 90 12.14 3.99 -13.17
N PHE A 91 13.48 4.00 -13.19
CA PHE A 91 14.32 3.73 -12.03
C PHE A 91 14.55 4.98 -11.18
N GLN A 92 14.40 4.84 -9.87
CA GLN A 92 14.62 5.93 -8.91
C GLN A 92 15.39 5.41 -7.70
N ARG A 93 16.28 6.25 -7.15
CA ARG A 93 16.96 5.99 -5.87
C ARG A 93 16.33 6.86 -4.80
N LEU A 94 15.90 6.26 -3.70
CA LEU A 94 15.29 6.96 -2.57
C LEU A 94 15.97 6.57 -1.26
N PRO A 95 15.99 7.46 -0.24
CA PRO A 95 16.39 7.09 1.11
C PRO A 95 15.56 5.92 1.64
N ILE A 96 16.15 4.98 2.37
CA ILE A 96 15.42 3.80 2.87
C ILE A 96 14.24 4.18 3.78
N LYS A 97 14.35 5.30 4.50
CA LYS A 97 13.28 5.88 5.33
C LYS A 97 12.03 6.31 4.54
N ASN A 98 12.14 6.46 3.23
CA ASN A 98 11.01 6.80 2.36
C ASN A 98 10.21 5.55 1.96
N VAL A 99 10.67 4.35 2.31
CA VAL A 99 9.89 3.13 2.16
C VAL A 99 8.89 3.04 3.31
N LYS A 100 7.60 3.11 2.97
CA LYS A 100 6.52 2.99 3.96
C LYS A 100 6.32 1.55 4.39
N GLY A 101 6.58 0.59 3.51
CA GLY A 101 6.55 -0.83 3.83
C GLY A 101 6.23 -1.72 2.65
N SER A 102 6.06 -3.00 2.94
CA SER A 102 5.93 -4.04 1.94
C SER A 102 4.49 -4.35 1.60
N LEU A 103 4.20 -4.32 0.30
CA LEU A 103 2.87 -4.50 -0.23
C LEU A 103 2.40 -5.94 -0.03
N VAL A 104 1.27 -6.08 0.65
CA VAL A 104 0.59 -7.36 0.87
C VAL A 104 -0.46 -7.58 -0.21
N MET A 105 -1.27 -6.56 -0.48
CA MET A 105 -2.41 -6.66 -1.38
C MET A 105 -2.76 -5.31 -1.98
N VAL A 106 -3.34 -5.34 -3.19
CA VAL A 106 -3.93 -4.19 -3.86
C VAL A 106 -5.37 -4.51 -4.20
N PHE A 107 -6.28 -3.65 -3.73
CA PHE A 107 -7.70 -3.69 -4.10
C PHE A 107 -7.93 -2.68 -5.23
N PRO A 108 -8.16 -3.14 -6.47
CA PRO A 108 -8.35 -2.26 -7.61
C PRO A 108 -9.75 -1.62 -7.61
N PHE A 109 -9.89 -0.51 -8.33
CA PHE A 109 -11.18 0.11 -8.70
C PHE A 109 -12.12 0.45 -7.53
N ILE A 110 -11.60 0.78 -6.34
CA ILE A 110 -12.47 0.97 -5.16
C ILE A 110 -13.53 2.05 -5.41
N GLY A 111 -13.17 3.15 -6.08
CA GLY A 111 -14.11 4.22 -6.40
C GLY A 111 -15.21 3.77 -7.37
N THR A 112 -14.88 2.94 -8.36
CA THR A 112 -15.87 2.37 -9.28
C THR A 112 -16.79 1.38 -8.56
N LEU A 113 -16.25 0.56 -7.65
CA LEU A 113 -17.03 -0.39 -6.87
C LEU A 113 -18.00 0.31 -5.91
N LEU A 114 -17.54 1.36 -5.23
CA LEU A 114 -18.39 2.17 -4.35
C LEU A 114 -19.46 2.92 -5.14
N GLY A 115 -19.09 3.53 -6.27
CA GLY A 115 -20.05 4.20 -7.15
C GLY A 115 -21.11 3.26 -7.71
N ALA A 116 -20.77 1.99 -7.98
CA ALA A 116 -21.74 1.00 -8.45
C ALA A 116 -22.81 0.65 -7.39
N ILE A 117 -22.49 0.79 -6.10
CA ILE A 117 -23.44 0.57 -4.99
C ILE A 117 -24.00 1.89 -4.43
N GLY A 118 -23.75 3.02 -5.10
CA GLY A 118 -24.31 4.33 -4.75
C GLY A 118 -23.69 4.98 -3.53
N ILE A 119 -22.44 4.63 -3.19
CA ILE A 119 -21.66 5.19 -2.07
C ILE A 119 -20.48 6.00 -2.62
#